data_AF-A0A915MHL4-F1
#
_entry.id   AF-A0A915MHL4-F1
#
_cell.length_a   1.000
_cell.length_b   1.000
_cell.length_c   1.000
_cell.angle_alpha   90.00
_cell.angle_beta   90.00
_cell.angle_gamma   90.00
#
_symmetry.space_group_name_H-M   'P 1'
#
loop_
_entity.id
_entity.type
_entity.pdbx_description
1 polymer ?
#
loop_
_entity_poly.entity_id
_entity_poly.type
_entity_poly.pdbx_seq_one_letter_code
_entity_poly.pdbx_strand_id
1 'polypeptide(L)'
;MSTSKGDVEMTSDSSGIAQKRHRPLKRTPSTSVPPMPWFGIDIGGTLTKLVYFEPTDLDEYVESPDEQIREKTIHRYLTTNKAYGETGVRDVNLELSGVRINDRKGIIHFIRFPTDRMLNFVRLVKEKGFAQMSSTVCATGGGAEKYAKVAEEELGMYFHKSEEMRSLIKGIEFVAQNNLDECYYYDNPLSKDYKKVIWRWSSARCSTTDHIHDDKKCPPPE
;
A
#
# COMPACT_ATOMS: atom_id res chain seq x y z
N MET A 1 -36.01 -21.99 69.35
CA MET A 1 -36.86 -23.02 68.70
C MET A 1 -37.28 -22.44 67.36
N SER A 2 -36.54 -22.75 66.28
CA SER A 2 -36.86 -23.76 65.23
C SER A 2 -37.92 -23.21 64.27
N THR A 3 -37.78 -23.11 62.93
CA THR A 3 -37.19 -23.97 61.87
C THR A 3 -37.15 -23.12 60.57
N SER A 4 -36.02 -22.96 59.85
CA SER A 4 -35.52 -23.71 58.66
C SER A 4 -36.22 -23.53 57.28
N LYS A 5 -35.40 -23.06 56.32
CA LYS A 5 -35.24 -23.44 54.89
C LYS A 5 -36.18 -22.91 53.78
N GLY A 6 -35.55 -22.45 52.70
CA GLY A 6 -36.09 -22.47 51.34
C GLY A 6 -35.46 -21.47 50.37
N ASP A 7 -34.22 -21.72 49.92
CA ASP A 7 -33.61 -21.03 48.77
C ASP A 7 -34.29 -21.47 47.46
N VAL A 8 -34.65 -20.50 46.61
CA VAL A 8 -34.98 -20.75 45.19
C VAL A 8 -34.21 -19.74 44.35
N GLU A 9 -33.21 -20.27 43.66
CA GLU A 9 -32.33 -19.63 42.71
C GLU A 9 -33.09 -19.44 41.38
N MET A 10 -33.26 -18.19 40.93
CA MET A 10 -33.77 -17.87 39.58
C MET A 10 -32.58 -17.50 38.69
N THR A 11 -32.15 -18.45 37.88
CA THR A 11 -31.15 -18.27 36.82
C THR A 11 -31.79 -17.53 35.65
N SER A 12 -31.44 -16.27 35.43
CA SER A 12 -31.73 -15.56 34.18
C SER A 12 -30.62 -15.85 33.17
N ASP A 13 -30.93 -16.69 32.18
CA ASP A 13 -30.11 -16.92 31.00
C ASP A 13 -30.03 -15.63 30.17
N SER A 14 -28.91 -14.93 30.26
CA SER A 14 -28.53 -13.90 29.28
C SER A 14 -27.46 -14.48 28.37
N SER A 15 -27.88 -15.02 27.22
CA SER A 15 -27.01 -15.40 26.12
C SER A 15 -26.37 -14.15 25.49
N GLY A 16 -25.32 -13.64 26.14
CA GLY A 16 -24.44 -12.63 25.58
C GLY A 16 -23.60 -13.27 24.49
N ILE A 17 -23.90 -12.97 23.22
CA ILE A 17 -22.96 -13.21 22.12
C ILE A 17 -21.76 -12.29 22.38
N ALA A 18 -20.72 -12.86 22.99
CA ALA A 18 -19.45 -12.19 23.18
C ALA A 18 -18.86 -11.92 21.79
N GLN A 19 -19.00 -10.68 21.31
CA GLN A 19 -18.14 -10.17 20.25
C GLN A 19 -16.71 -10.32 20.73
N LYS A 20 -15.97 -11.28 20.14
CA LYS A 20 -14.52 -11.44 20.35
C LYS A 20 -13.87 -10.11 19.95
N ARG A 21 -13.62 -9.25 20.94
CA ARG A 21 -12.74 -8.09 20.77
C ARG A 21 -11.37 -8.65 20.40
N HIS A 22 -11.03 -8.58 19.12
CA HIS A 22 -9.68 -8.89 18.65
C HIS A 22 -8.72 -7.98 19.42
N ARG A 23 -7.85 -8.58 20.25
CA ARG A 23 -6.77 -7.84 20.89
C ARG A 23 -5.81 -7.39 19.79
N PRO A 24 -5.46 -6.10 19.71
CA PRO A 24 -4.46 -5.62 18.76
C PRO A 24 -3.16 -6.41 18.95
N LEU A 25 -2.60 -6.90 17.86
CA LEU A 25 -1.37 -7.67 17.88
C LEU A 25 -0.20 -6.71 18.14
N LYS A 26 0.60 -7.01 19.18
CA LYS A 26 1.90 -6.36 19.35
C LYS A 26 2.88 -7.00 18.38
N ARG A 27 3.52 -6.19 17.52
CA ARG A 27 4.59 -6.68 16.65
C ARG A 27 5.75 -7.16 17.52
N THR A 28 6.08 -8.44 17.45
CA THR A 28 7.46 -8.86 17.72
C THR A 28 8.30 -8.36 16.56
N PRO A 29 9.37 -7.58 16.77
CA PRO A 29 10.23 -7.15 15.68
C PRO A 29 10.86 -8.40 15.05
N SER A 30 10.27 -8.89 13.96
CA SER A 30 10.93 -9.87 13.12
C SER A 30 12.06 -9.15 12.42
N THR A 31 13.27 -9.66 12.50
CA THR A 31 14.43 -9.14 11.75
C THR A 31 14.23 -9.21 10.23
N SER A 32 13.21 -9.94 9.74
CA SER A 32 12.92 -10.15 8.33
C SER A 32 12.10 -9.05 7.64
N VAL A 33 11.38 -8.21 8.39
CA VAL A 33 10.50 -7.18 7.80
C VAL A 33 11.05 -5.79 8.13
N PRO A 34 11.34 -4.94 7.14
CA PRO A 34 11.86 -3.61 7.39
C PRO A 34 10.83 -2.75 8.17
N PRO A 35 11.28 -1.86 9.06
CA PRO A 35 10.38 -0.91 9.73
C PRO A 35 9.70 0.01 8.71
N MET A 36 8.52 0.50 9.07
CA MET A 36 7.83 1.53 8.28
C MET A 36 8.60 2.85 8.38
N PRO A 37 8.58 3.70 7.33
CA PRO A 37 7.76 3.59 6.10
C PRO A 37 8.39 2.77 4.97
N TRP A 38 7.55 2.15 4.13
CA TRP A 38 8.01 1.41 2.94
C TRP A 38 7.90 2.25 1.67
N PHE A 39 9.05 2.49 1.05
CA PHE A 39 9.19 3.21 -0.21
C PHE A 39 9.97 2.38 -1.23
N GLY A 40 9.61 2.55 -2.50
CA GLY A 40 10.41 2.13 -3.66
C GLY A 40 10.55 3.29 -4.64
N ILE A 41 11.75 3.50 -5.20
CA ILE A 41 12.01 4.59 -6.13
C ILE A 41 12.63 4.08 -7.44
N ASP A 42 12.11 4.51 -8.58
CA ASP A 42 12.71 4.34 -9.90
C ASP A 42 13.18 5.70 -10.40
N ILE A 43 14.50 5.89 -10.53
CA ILE A 43 15.10 7.14 -10.99
C ILE A 43 15.52 6.97 -12.45
N GLY A 44 14.56 7.15 -13.36
CA GLY A 44 14.80 7.11 -14.80
C GLY A 44 15.54 8.36 -15.31
N GLY A 45 15.86 8.39 -16.61
CA GLY A 45 16.55 9.53 -17.22
C GLY A 45 15.74 10.84 -17.22
N THR A 46 14.42 10.74 -17.33
CA THR A 46 13.52 11.90 -17.45
C THR A 46 12.54 12.02 -16.28
N LEU A 47 12.06 10.89 -15.79
CA LEU A 47 11.05 10.84 -14.74
C LEU A 47 11.50 9.93 -13.61
N THR A 48 11.43 10.46 -12.39
CA THR A 48 11.53 9.70 -11.16
C THR A 48 10.13 9.28 -10.71
N LYS A 49 9.97 8.02 -10.34
CA LYS A 49 8.72 7.47 -9.78
C LYS A 49 8.99 7.00 -8.36
N LEU A 50 8.08 7.31 -7.45
CA LEU A 50 8.10 6.90 -6.06
C LEU A 50 6.80 6.17 -5.78
N VAL A 51 6.94 4.99 -5.16
CA VAL A 51 5.84 4.19 -4.67
C VAL A 51 5.89 4.18 -3.15
N TYR A 52 4.74 4.39 -2.52
CA TYR A 52 4.59 4.38 -1.06
C TYR A 52 3.45 3.45 -0.65
N PHE A 53 3.71 2.60 0.34
CA PHE A 53 2.68 1.79 0.97
C PHE A 53 2.16 2.48 2.24
N GLU A 54 0.89 2.85 2.21
CA GLU A 54 0.15 3.40 3.36
C GLU A 54 -0.62 2.28 4.07
N PRO A 55 -0.33 1.97 5.34
CA PRO A 55 -1.11 1.00 6.07
C PRO A 55 -2.51 1.53 6.39
N THR A 56 -3.50 0.63 6.33
CA THR A 56 -4.92 0.93 6.65
C THR A 56 -5.46 0.07 7.79
N ASP A 57 -4.62 -0.80 8.33
CA ASP A 57 -4.88 -1.77 9.39
C ASP A 57 -4.43 -1.26 10.77
N LEU A 58 -4.54 0.06 10.99
CA LEU A 58 -4.07 0.72 12.21
C LEU A 58 -4.72 0.18 13.49
N ASP A 59 -5.94 -0.35 13.39
CA ASP A 59 -6.66 -0.94 14.51
C ASP A 59 -6.19 -2.37 14.86
N GLU A 60 -5.50 -3.04 13.92
CA GLU A 60 -5.02 -4.43 14.09
C GLU A 60 -3.65 -4.49 14.80
N TYR A 61 -2.86 -3.41 14.72
CA TYR A 61 -1.49 -3.34 15.21
C TYR A 61 -1.28 -2.21 16.22
N VAL A 62 -0.57 -2.49 17.32
CA VAL A 62 -0.18 -1.43 18.26
C VAL A 62 1.07 -0.72 17.75
N GLU A 63 0.90 0.48 17.21
CA GLU A 63 1.99 1.36 16.81
C GLU A 63 2.45 2.25 17.96
N SER A 64 3.76 2.47 18.05
CA SER A 64 4.34 3.43 18.99
C SER A 64 3.88 4.87 18.68
N PRO A 65 3.85 5.77 19.67
CA PRO A 65 3.51 7.18 19.42
C PRO A 65 4.36 7.81 18.31
N ASP A 66 5.65 7.44 18.23
CA ASP A 66 6.55 7.96 17.21
C ASP A 66 6.20 7.42 15.81
N GLU A 67 5.78 6.16 15.68
CA GLU A 67 5.27 5.60 14.41
C GLU A 67 4.04 6.36 13.94
N GLN A 68 3.06 6.59 14.82
CA GLN A 68 1.84 7.32 14.48
C GLN A 68 2.12 8.76 14.04
N ILE A 69 3.07 9.45 14.68
CA ILE A 69 3.48 10.81 14.29
C ILE A 69 4.15 10.78 12.91
N ARG A 70 5.01 9.79 12.66
CA ARG A 70 5.67 9.62 11.36
C ARG A 70 4.65 9.38 10.26
N GLU A 71 3.74 8.42 10.45
CA GLU A 71 2.72 8.09 9.46
C GLU A 71 1.80 9.27 9.16
N LYS A 72 1.33 10.00 10.18
CA LYS A 72 0.54 11.23 9.98
C LYS A 72 1.31 12.29 9.20
N THR A 73 2.62 12.42 9.44
CA THR A 73 3.44 13.40 8.73
C THR A 73 3.60 13.00 7.26
N ILE A 74 3.89 11.73 6.98
CA ILE A 74 4.00 11.18 5.62
C ILE A 74 2.66 11.29 4.91
N HIS A 75 1.58 10.78 5.49
CA HIS A 75 0.23 10.84 4.93
C HIS A 75 -0.12 12.28 4.56
N ARG A 76 -0.07 13.20 5.53
CA ARG A 76 -0.36 14.63 5.28
C ARG A 76 0.46 15.17 4.14
N TYR A 77 1.72 14.77 4.05
CA TYR A 77 2.57 15.19 2.96
C TYR A 77 2.05 14.65 1.62
N LEU A 78 2.03 13.34 1.46
CA LEU A 78 1.72 12.68 0.20
C LEU A 78 0.30 12.96 -0.30
N THR A 79 -0.67 13.18 0.60
CA THR A 79 -2.09 13.32 0.23
C THR A 79 -2.53 14.78 0.00
N THR A 80 -1.90 15.79 0.62
CA THR A 80 -2.43 17.17 0.61
C THR A 80 -1.92 18.09 -0.51
N ASN A 81 -1.41 17.54 -1.62
CA ASN A 81 -0.99 18.27 -2.84
C ASN A 81 0.07 19.39 -2.67
N LYS A 82 0.67 19.56 -1.48
CA LYS A 82 1.77 20.51 -1.23
C LYS A 82 3.16 19.86 -1.18
N ALA A 83 3.25 18.56 -1.46
CA ALA A 83 4.37 17.73 -1.05
C ALA A 83 5.56 17.61 -2.01
N TYR A 84 5.49 18.11 -3.23
CA TYR A 84 6.60 17.90 -4.17
C TYR A 84 6.97 19.18 -4.91
N GLY A 85 6.85 20.31 -4.21
CA GLY A 85 6.88 21.63 -4.82
C GLY A 85 5.77 21.76 -5.87
N GLU A 86 6.02 22.58 -6.89
CA GLU A 86 5.10 22.76 -8.03
C GLU A 86 5.13 21.58 -9.03
N THR A 87 6.06 20.61 -8.86
CA THR A 87 6.45 19.69 -9.94
C THR A 87 6.11 18.22 -9.73
N GLY A 88 5.92 17.74 -8.50
CA GLY A 88 5.56 16.33 -8.29
C GLY A 88 4.06 16.12 -8.23
N VAL A 89 3.64 15.00 -8.80
CA VAL A 89 2.24 14.64 -9.01
C VAL A 89 1.98 13.29 -8.39
N ARG A 90 0.96 13.20 -7.53
CA ARG A 90 0.37 11.94 -7.08
C ARG A 90 -0.72 11.54 -8.06
N ASP A 91 -0.57 10.38 -8.69
CA ASP A 91 -1.54 9.86 -9.66
C ASP A 91 -2.65 9.10 -8.90
N VAL A 92 -3.57 9.84 -8.27
CA VAL A 92 -4.63 9.32 -7.37
C VAL A 92 -5.46 8.19 -8.00
N ASN A 93 -5.74 8.29 -9.30
CA ASN A 93 -6.52 7.29 -10.03
C ASN A 93 -5.80 5.95 -10.23
N LEU A 94 -4.51 5.85 -9.87
CA LEU A 94 -3.70 4.64 -9.97
C LEU A 94 -3.50 3.95 -8.62
N GLU A 95 -4.09 4.46 -7.54
CA GLU A 95 -3.93 3.85 -6.22
C GLU A 95 -4.44 2.40 -6.18
N LEU A 96 -3.63 1.51 -5.60
CA LEU A 96 -4.04 0.12 -5.39
C LEU A 96 -4.49 -0.04 -3.94
N SER A 97 -5.80 -0.17 -3.74
CA SER A 97 -6.40 -0.32 -2.41
C SER A 97 -6.50 -1.78 -1.98
N GLY A 98 -6.43 -2.03 -0.67
CA GLY A 98 -6.65 -3.36 -0.09
C GLY A 98 -5.51 -4.35 -0.34
N VAL A 99 -4.35 -3.85 -0.75
CA VAL A 99 -3.15 -4.65 -1.03
C VAL A 99 -2.57 -5.20 0.28
N ARG A 100 -2.04 -6.43 0.25
CA ARG A 100 -1.33 -7.03 1.39
C ARG A 100 0.17 -7.16 1.12
N ILE A 101 0.99 -6.57 1.99
CA ILE A 101 2.46 -6.66 1.95
C ILE A 101 2.98 -6.96 3.36
N ASN A 102 3.77 -8.02 3.53
CA ASN A 102 4.32 -8.46 4.83
C ASN A 102 3.26 -8.44 5.95
N ASP A 103 2.12 -9.09 5.69
CA ASP A 103 0.93 -9.19 6.54
C ASP A 103 0.19 -7.88 6.86
N ARG A 104 0.68 -6.72 6.40
CA ARG A 104 -0.03 -5.44 6.51
C ARG A 104 -1.02 -5.26 5.37
N LYS A 105 -2.20 -4.73 5.66
CA LYS A 105 -3.17 -4.30 4.64
C LYS A 105 -3.09 -2.79 4.42
N GLY A 106 -3.04 -2.35 3.18
CA GLY A 106 -2.83 -0.94 2.87
C GLY A 106 -3.23 -0.51 1.47
N ILE A 107 -2.83 0.72 1.15
CA ILE A 107 -2.97 1.37 -0.15
C ILE A 107 -1.58 1.63 -0.71
N ILE A 108 -1.37 1.34 -1.99
CA ILE A 108 -0.17 1.76 -2.71
C ILE A 108 -0.44 3.05 -3.45
N HIS A 109 0.38 4.05 -3.17
CA HIS A 109 0.37 5.36 -3.81
C HIS A 109 1.45 5.46 -4.89
N PHE A 110 1.10 6.03 -6.04
CA PHE A 110 2.02 6.32 -7.14
C PHE A 110 2.28 7.81 -7.26
N ILE A 111 3.56 8.17 -7.26
CA ILE A 111 4.00 9.55 -7.30
C ILE A 111 5.12 9.66 -8.33
N ARG A 112 5.13 10.76 -9.07
CA ARG A 112 6.16 11.03 -10.07
C ARG A 112 6.58 12.48 -10.08
N PHE A 113 7.83 12.73 -10.45
CA PHE A 113 8.36 14.07 -10.68
C PHE A 113 9.51 14.02 -11.69
N PRO A 114 9.81 15.13 -12.40
CA PRO A 114 10.92 15.18 -13.34
C PRO A 114 12.27 14.88 -12.66
N THR A 115 13.11 14.04 -13.27
CA THR A 115 14.39 13.61 -12.68
C THR A 115 15.33 14.78 -12.41
N ASP A 116 15.26 15.86 -13.20
CA ASP A 116 16.04 17.08 -12.99
C ASP A 116 15.73 17.77 -11.64
N ARG A 117 14.59 17.45 -11.00
CA ARG A 117 14.19 17.92 -9.67
C ARG A 117 14.65 17.01 -8.53
N MET A 118 15.42 15.96 -8.79
CA MET A 118 15.89 15.04 -7.75
C MET A 118 16.66 15.73 -6.62
N LEU A 119 17.46 16.76 -6.92
CA LEU A 119 18.17 17.52 -5.89
C LEU A 119 17.21 18.35 -5.01
N ASN A 120 16.14 18.89 -5.60
CA ASN A 120 15.10 19.58 -4.84
C ASN A 120 14.36 18.59 -3.94
N PHE A 121 14.07 17.39 -4.45
CA PHE A 121 13.48 16.31 -3.67
C PHE A 121 14.37 15.90 -2.49
N VAL A 122 15.68 15.75 -2.69
CA VAL A 122 16.63 15.47 -1.59
C VAL A 122 16.56 16.55 -0.51
N ARG A 123 16.66 17.83 -0.89
CA ARG A 123 16.55 18.94 0.08
C ARG A 123 15.23 18.92 0.85
N LEU A 124 14.14 18.60 0.15
CA LEU A 124 12.81 18.51 0.74
C LEU A 124 12.71 17.37 1.76
N VAL A 125 13.24 16.19 1.44
CA VAL A 125 13.32 15.05 2.37
C VAL A 125 14.14 15.42 3.61
N LYS A 126 15.23 16.18 3.44
CA LYS A 126 16.05 16.70 4.54
C LYS A 126 15.28 17.66 5.45
N GLU A 127 14.67 18.69 4.87
CA GLU A 127 13.92 19.74 5.58
C GLU A 127 12.71 19.19 6.34
N LYS A 128 12.06 18.14 5.81
CA LYS A 128 10.91 17.49 6.45
C LYS A 128 11.31 16.42 7.46
N GLY A 129 12.60 16.15 7.63
CA GLY A 129 13.10 15.12 8.55
C GLY A 129 12.76 13.69 8.10
N PHE A 130 12.44 13.49 6.83
CA PHE A 130 12.01 12.19 6.33
C PHE A 130 13.13 11.15 6.30
N ALA A 131 14.37 11.61 6.12
CA ALA A 131 15.54 10.76 6.16
C ALA A 131 15.77 10.08 7.52
N GLN A 132 15.28 10.69 8.61
CA GLN A 132 15.35 10.09 9.94
C GLN A 132 14.35 8.94 10.11
N MET A 133 13.42 8.75 9.15
CA MET A 133 12.36 7.74 9.22
C MET A 133 12.77 6.42 8.57
N SER A 134 13.68 6.43 7.59
CA SER A 134 14.29 5.23 7.03
C SER A 134 15.70 5.54 6.52
N SER A 135 16.68 4.74 6.95
CA SER A 135 18.06 4.83 6.49
C SER A 135 18.29 4.15 5.14
N THR A 136 17.33 3.39 4.61
CA THR A 136 17.48 2.65 3.36
C THR A 136 16.22 2.68 2.52
N VAL A 137 16.37 2.94 1.22
CA VAL A 137 15.27 2.89 0.24
C VAL A 137 15.67 1.98 -0.92
N CYS A 138 14.77 1.09 -1.35
CA CYS A 138 14.98 0.29 -2.55
C CYS A 138 14.90 1.22 -3.77
N ALA A 139 15.96 1.25 -4.58
CA ALA A 139 16.07 2.14 -5.72
C ALA A 139 16.44 1.38 -6.99
N THR A 140 15.88 1.79 -8.12
CA THR A 140 16.21 1.26 -9.45
C THR A 140 16.33 2.38 -10.48
N GLY A 141 16.63 2.01 -11.73
CA GLY A 141 16.96 2.94 -12.82
C GLY A 141 18.38 3.49 -12.73
N GLY A 142 18.90 3.99 -13.85
CA GLY A 142 20.27 4.53 -13.92
C GLY A 142 20.54 5.68 -12.94
N GLY A 143 19.51 6.40 -12.51
CA GLY A 143 19.63 7.46 -11.51
C GLY A 143 19.91 6.94 -10.09
N ALA A 144 19.58 5.68 -9.76
CA ALA A 144 19.94 5.10 -8.47
C ALA A 144 21.46 5.06 -8.27
N GLU A 145 22.25 4.92 -9.34
CA GLU A 145 23.70 5.09 -9.28
C GLU A 145 24.07 6.56 -9.16
N LYS A 146 23.56 7.39 -10.09
CA LYS A 146 23.91 8.81 -10.23
C LYS A 146 23.68 9.63 -8.95
N TYR A 147 22.59 9.37 -8.23
CA TYR A 147 22.19 10.17 -7.05
C TYR A 147 22.53 9.50 -5.71
N ALA A 148 23.11 8.29 -5.71
CA ALA A 148 23.45 7.57 -4.47
C ALA A 148 24.31 8.39 -3.52
N LYS A 149 25.40 8.98 -4.04
CA LYS A 149 26.33 9.77 -3.23
C LYS A 149 25.67 10.98 -2.58
N VAL A 150 24.83 11.71 -3.33
CA VAL A 150 24.12 12.88 -2.80
C VAL A 150 23.08 12.46 -1.76
N ALA A 151 22.38 11.35 -1.96
CA ALA A 151 21.44 10.83 -0.95
C ALA A 151 22.16 10.45 0.35
N GLU A 152 23.33 9.83 0.25
CA GLU A 152 24.15 9.49 1.41
C GLU A 152 24.67 10.74 2.12
N GLU A 153 25.29 11.67 1.40
CA GLU A 153 25.90 12.88 1.98
C GLU A 153 24.88 13.84 2.58
N GLU A 154 23.73 14.03 1.92
CA GLU A 154 22.74 15.02 2.35
C GLU A 154 21.74 14.48 3.37
N LEU A 155 21.42 13.17 3.30
CA LEU A 155 20.34 12.55 4.06
C LEU A 155 20.82 11.42 4.98
N GLY A 156 22.04 10.91 4.80
CA GLY A 156 22.45 9.65 5.44
C GLY A 156 21.62 8.45 4.95
N MET A 157 21.02 8.55 3.76
CA MET A 157 20.17 7.51 3.18
C MET A 157 20.94 6.68 2.16
N TYR A 158 20.81 5.36 2.28
CA TYR A 158 21.42 4.40 1.36
C TYR A 158 20.39 3.89 0.35
N PHE A 159 20.80 3.83 -0.91
CA PHE A 159 20.01 3.14 -1.93
C PHE A 159 20.35 1.65 -1.95
N HIS A 160 19.37 0.82 -1.63
CA HIS A 160 19.43 -0.60 -1.94
C HIS A 160 19.13 -0.79 -3.43
N LYS A 161 20.19 -0.74 -4.24
CA LYS A 161 20.09 -0.76 -5.70
C LYS A 161 19.54 -2.11 -6.18
N SER A 162 18.49 -2.05 -6.98
CA SER A 162 17.88 -3.19 -7.66
C SER A 162 17.99 -3.01 -9.17
N GLU A 163 18.16 -4.11 -9.89
CA GLU A 163 18.27 -4.12 -11.35
C GLU A 163 16.93 -3.70 -12.00
N GLU A 164 16.99 -2.86 -13.04
CA GLU A 164 15.82 -2.16 -13.60
C GLU A 164 14.84 -3.13 -14.25
N MET A 165 15.32 -4.06 -15.08
CA MET A 165 14.46 -5.01 -15.77
C MET A 165 13.82 -5.97 -14.76
N ARG A 166 14.58 -6.48 -13.79
CA ARG A 166 14.02 -7.32 -12.72
C ARG A 166 12.96 -6.60 -11.89
N SER A 167 13.18 -5.32 -11.56
CA SER A 167 12.21 -4.53 -10.79
C SER A 167 10.93 -4.29 -11.59
N LEU A 168 11.05 -4.04 -12.90
CA LEU A 168 9.92 -3.90 -13.81
C LEU A 168 9.07 -5.17 -13.87
N ILE A 169 9.69 -6.33 -14.11
CA ILE A 169 8.97 -7.62 -14.22
C ILE A 169 8.24 -7.93 -12.91
N LYS A 170 8.94 -7.85 -11.77
CA LYS A 170 8.32 -8.09 -10.45
C LYS A 170 7.20 -7.11 -10.15
N GLY A 171 7.37 -5.85 -10.53
CA GLY A 171 6.35 -4.81 -10.35
C GLY A 171 5.08 -5.11 -11.13
N ILE A 172 5.20 -5.45 -12.43
CA ILE A 172 4.05 -5.82 -13.26
C ILE A 172 3.35 -7.06 -12.72
N GLU A 173 4.10 -8.11 -12.36
CA GLU A 173 3.52 -9.32 -11.75
C GLU A 173 2.73 -9.00 -10.49
N PHE A 174 3.29 -8.16 -9.61
CA PHE A 174 2.65 -7.74 -8.37
C PHE A 174 1.36 -6.95 -8.64
N VAL A 175 1.39 -5.98 -9.56
CA VAL A 175 0.20 -5.17 -9.89
C VAL A 175 -0.87 -6.06 -10.51
N ALA A 176 -0.53 -6.95 -11.46
CA ALA A 176 -1.49 -7.85 -12.09
C ALA A 176 -2.16 -8.82 -11.10
N GLN A 177 -1.48 -9.19 -10.01
CA GLN A 177 -2.07 -10.00 -8.94
C GLN A 177 -3.01 -9.22 -8.03
N ASN A 178 -2.81 -7.91 -7.88
CA ASN A 178 -3.54 -7.05 -6.96
C ASN A 178 -4.57 -6.13 -7.65
N ASN A 179 -4.54 -6.05 -8.99
CA ASN A 179 -5.45 -5.26 -9.80
C ASN A 179 -5.92 -6.09 -11.01
N LEU A 180 -7.16 -6.59 -10.95
CA LEU A 180 -7.72 -7.47 -11.98
C LEU A 180 -7.87 -6.79 -13.34
N ASP A 181 -7.99 -5.46 -13.35
CA ASP A 181 -8.23 -4.64 -14.54
C ASP A 181 -6.94 -4.00 -15.10
N GLU A 182 -5.78 -4.39 -14.57
CA GLU A 182 -4.48 -3.83 -14.97
C GLU A 182 -4.18 -4.03 -16.46
N CYS A 183 -4.40 -5.25 -16.95
CA CYS A 183 -4.08 -5.62 -18.31
C CYS A 183 -5.33 -5.51 -19.19
N TYR A 184 -5.20 -4.83 -20.33
CA TYR A 184 -6.28 -4.68 -21.29
C TYR A 184 -5.74 -4.47 -22.69
N TYR A 185 -6.60 -4.66 -23.69
CA TYR A 185 -6.35 -4.28 -25.07
C TYR A 185 -7.56 -3.54 -25.64
N TYR A 186 -7.36 -2.86 -26.77
CA TYR A 186 -8.46 -2.29 -27.53
C TYR A 186 -8.82 -3.23 -28.67
N ASP A 187 -10.03 -3.77 -28.64
CA ASP A 187 -10.61 -4.51 -29.75
C ASP A 187 -11.01 -3.55 -30.86
N ASN A 188 -10.69 -3.91 -32.10
CA ASN A 188 -10.86 -3.07 -33.30
C ASN A 188 -10.31 -1.64 -33.13
N PRO A 189 -9.00 -1.46 -32.80
CA PRO A 189 -8.45 -0.16 -32.39
C PRO A 189 -8.46 0.91 -33.50
N LEU A 190 -8.63 0.52 -34.76
CA LEU A 190 -8.72 1.43 -35.90
C LEU A 190 -10.16 1.86 -36.22
N SER A 191 -11.16 1.26 -35.56
CA SER A 191 -12.57 1.60 -35.74
C SER A 191 -13.00 2.72 -34.79
N LYS A 192 -14.03 3.48 -35.17
CA LYS A 192 -14.70 4.41 -34.25
C LYS A 192 -15.44 3.68 -33.12
N ASP A 193 -15.77 2.41 -33.33
CA ASP A 193 -16.46 1.55 -32.35
C ASP A 193 -15.50 0.65 -31.56
N TYR A 194 -14.27 1.11 -31.32
CA TYR A 194 -13.28 0.35 -30.55
C TYR A 194 -13.80 0.06 -29.14
N LYS A 195 -13.37 -1.06 -28.56
CA LYS A 195 -13.79 -1.48 -27.21
C LYS A 195 -12.58 -1.79 -26.35
N LYS A 196 -12.52 -1.22 -25.14
CA LYS A 196 -11.55 -1.65 -24.14
C LYS A 196 -11.96 -3.03 -23.61
N VAL A 197 -11.08 -4.01 -23.74
CA VAL A 197 -11.28 -5.38 -23.27
C VAL A 197 -10.27 -5.68 -22.16
N ILE A 198 -10.78 -5.98 -20.97
CA ILE A 198 -9.94 -6.40 -19.84
C ILE A 198 -9.43 -7.83 -20.07
N TRP A 199 -8.13 -8.00 -19.89
CA TRP A 199 -7.41 -9.26 -19.94
C TRP A 199 -7.08 -9.72 -18.52
N ARG A 200 -7.73 -10.81 -18.06
CA ARG A 200 -7.44 -11.34 -16.73
C ARG A 200 -6.24 -12.27 -16.78
N TRP A 201 -5.16 -11.84 -16.14
CA TRP A 201 -3.91 -12.60 -16.03
C TRP A 201 -4.12 -13.97 -15.34
N SER A 202 -4.87 -14.00 -14.24
CA SER A 202 -5.10 -15.22 -13.44
C SER A 202 -5.84 -16.33 -14.16
N SER A 203 -6.66 -16.00 -15.16
CA SER A 203 -7.44 -16.96 -15.94
C SER A 203 -6.98 -17.11 -17.39
N ALA A 204 -5.96 -16.36 -17.81
CA ALA A 204 -5.46 -16.29 -19.19
C ALA A 204 -6.60 -16.13 -20.23
N ARG A 205 -7.61 -15.31 -19.91
CA ARG A 205 -8.82 -15.10 -20.73
C ARG A 205 -9.32 -13.67 -20.69
N CYS A 206 -10.03 -13.25 -21.74
CA CYS A 206 -10.77 -12.00 -21.81
C CYS A 206 -12.01 -12.05 -20.91
N SER A 207 -12.31 -10.96 -20.20
CA SER A 207 -13.38 -10.89 -19.18
C SER A 207 -14.45 -9.83 -19.49
N THR A 208 -14.82 -9.63 -20.76
CA THR A 208 -15.88 -8.65 -21.10
C THR A 208 -17.27 -8.99 -20.53
N THR A 209 -17.43 -10.13 -19.85
CA THR A 209 -18.74 -10.67 -19.42
C THR A 209 -18.95 -10.85 -17.91
N ASP A 210 -17.99 -10.53 -17.06
CA ASP A 210 -18.06 -10.95 -15.64
C ASP A 210 -18.82 -9.97 -14.71
N HIS A 211 -19.51 -8.96 -15.27
CA HIS A 211 -20.44 -8.11 -14.51
C HIS A 211 -21.92 -8.52 -14.67
N ILE A 212 -22.21 -9.73 -15.16
CA ILE A 212 -23.57 -10.24 -15.25
C ILE A 212 -23.70 -11.51 -14.40
N HIS A 213 -24.49 -11.37 -13.32
CA HIS A 213 -24.93 -12.34 -12.32
C HIS A 213 -24.03 -12.63 -11.11
N ASP A 214 -24.13 -11.76 -10.11
CA ASP A 214 -24.08 -12.14 -8.69
C ASP A 214 -25.45 -11.95 -8.00
N ASP A 215 -26.53 -12.10 -8.77
CA ASP A 215 -27.90 -12.28 -8.27
C ASP A 215 -28.41 -13.66 -8.71
N LYS A 216 -27.89 -14.71 -8.08
CA LYS A 216 -28.59 -15.99 -8.01
C LYS A 216 -28.71 -16.38 -6.55
N LYS A 217 -29.91 -16.10 -6.01
CA LYS A 217 -30.42 -16.58 -4.73
C LYS A 217 -30.02 -18.05 -4.50
N CYS A 218 -29.42 -18.33 -3.34
CA CYS A 218 -29.36 -19.69 -2.81
C CYS A 218 -30.80 -20.25 -2.74
N PRO A 219 -31.06 -21.46 -3.26
CA PRO A 219 -32.32 -22.15 -2.97
C PRO A 219 -32.36 -22.54 -1.47
N PRO A 220 -33.56 -22.53 -0.84
CA PRO A 220 -33.69 -22.90 0.55
C PRO A 220 -33.36 -24.39 0.75
N PRO A 221 -32.83 -24.77 1.92
CA PRO A 221 -32.49 -26.16 2.22
C PRO A 221 -33.76 -27.02 2.31
N GLU A 222 -33.71 -28.21 1.71
CA GLU A 222 -34.62 -29.33 1.98
C GLU A 222 -34.33 -29.96 3.35
#